data_AF-H8KR99-F1
#
_entry.id   AF-H8KR99-F1
#
_cell.length_a   1.000
_cell.length_b   1.000
_cell.length_c   1.000
_cell.angle_alpha   90.00
_cell.angle_beta   90.00
_cell.angle_gamma   90.00
#
_symmetry.space_group_name_H-M   'P 1'
#
loop_
_entity.id
_entity.type
_entity.pdbx_description
1 polymer ?
#
loop_
_entity_poly.entity_id
_entity_poly.type
_entity_poly.pdbx_seq_one_letter_code
_entity_poly.pdbx_strand_id
1 'polypeptide(L)' 'MKSSELHRLIKRNGWICIRSEGSHYIYQKDDRNYPVPFHGSKEVGKGLEMKIKKEMKLILY' A
#
# COMPACT_ATOMS: atom_id res chain seq x y z
N MET A 1 2.44 1.97 11.26
CA MET A 1 3.09 0.72 10.78
C MET A 1 4.24 1.06 9.85
N LYS A 2 5.25 0.19 9.74
CA LYS A 2 6.33 0.38 8.77
C LYS A 2 5.77 0.32 7.34
N SER A 3 6.36 1.08 6.43
CA SER A 3 5.99 1.05 5.02
C SER A 3 6.07 -0.38 4.44
N SER A 4 7.12 -1.13 4.76
CA SER A 4 7.23 -2.55 4.40
C SER A 4 6.08 -3.43 4.92
N GLU A 5 5.54 -3.18 6.11
CA GLU A 5 4.39 -3.91 6.65
C GLU A 5 3.11 -3.56 5.88
N LEU A 6 2.91 -2.28 5.54
CA LEU A 6 1.75 -1.84 4.77
C LEU A 6 1.75 -2.51 3.39
N HIS A 7 2.90 -2.57 2.71
CA HIS A 7 3.02 -3.24 1.41
C HIS A 7 2.76 -4.75 1.50
N ARG A 8 3.16 -5.42 2.60
CA ARG A 8 2.80 -6.83 2.84
C ARG A 8 1.30 -6.98 3.05
N LEU A 9 0.66 -6.09 3.81
CA LEU A 9 -0.79 -6.09 4.02
C LEU A 9 -1.55 -5.90 2.70
N ILE A 10 -1.13 -4.94 1.87
CA ILE A 10 -1.70 -4.68 0.54
C ILE A 10 -1.68 -5.96 -0.31
N LYS A 11 -0.51 -6.61 -0.43
CA LYS A 11 -0.36 -7.86 -1.19
C LYS A 11 -1.27 -8.98 -0.65
N ARG A 12 -1.37 -9.13 0.68
CA ARG A 12 -2.27 -10.12 1.32
C ARG A 12 -3.75 -9.88 1.02
N ASN A 13 -4.14 -8.64 0.71
CA ASN A 13 -5.52 -8.28 0.34
C ASN A 13 -5.77 -8.38 -1.19
N GLY A 14 -4.89 -9.09 -1.92
CA GLY A 14 -5.08 -9.41 -3.33
C GLY A 14 -4.72 -8.30 -4.31
N TRP A 15 -3.98 -7.28 -3.86
CA TRP A 15 -3.44 -6.26 -4.75
C TRP A 15 -2.09 -6.69 -5.32
N ILE A 16 -1.91 -6.50 -6.63
CA ILE A 16 -0.70 -6.90 -7.37
C ILE A 16 0.13 -5.66 -7.65
N CYS A 17 1.42 -5.68 -7.33
CA CYS A 17 2.32 -4.58 -7.69
C CYS A 17 2.68 -4.71 -9.17
N ILE A 18 2.24 -3.75 -9.99
CA ILE A 18 2.45 -3.77 -11.45
C ILE A 18 3.62 -2.91 -11.91
N ARG A 19 4.01 -1.91 -11.10
CA ARG A 19 5.13 -1.01 -11.40
C ARG A 19 5.70 -0.41 -10.13
N SER A 20 6.99 -0.10 -10.14
CA SER A 20 7.61 0.79 -9.15
C SER A 20 8.46 1.81 -9.87
N GLU A 21 8.36 3.07 -9.46
CA GLU A 21 9.20 4.17 -9.95
C GLU A 21 9.63 5.02 -8.75
N GLY A 22 10.93 5.13 -8.53
CA GLY A 22 11.49 5.76 -7.34
C GLY A 22 10.90 5.17 -6.05
N SER A 23 10.37 6.05 -5.19
CA SER A 23 9.77 5.67 -3.91
C SER A 23 8.29 5.30 -3.99
N HIS A 24 7.70 5.13 -5.18
CA HIS A 24 6.27 4.82 -5.32
C HIS A 24 6.04 3.48 -6.02
N TYR A 25 5.14 2.68 -5.45
CA TYR A 25 4.69 1.40 -6.00
C TYR A 25 3.26 1.57 -6.49
N ILE A 26 2.97 1.12 -7.70
CA ILE A 26 1.62 1.09 -8.25
C ILE A 26 1.06 -0.30 -8.06
N TYR A 27 -0.05 -0.37 -7.33
CA TYR A 27 -0.80 -1.59 -7.11
C TYR A 27 -2.06 -1.61 -7.96
N GLN A 28 -2.37 -2.76 -8.54
CA GLN A 28 -3.59 -3.02 -9.28
C GLN A 28 -4.44 -4.07 -8.56
N LYS A 29 -5.75 -3.87 -8.56
CA LYS A 29 -6.75 -4.89 -8.23
C LYS A 29 -7.99 -4.61 -9.08
N ASP A 30 -8.41 -5.61 -9.83
CA ASP A 30 -9.43 -5.46 -10.87
C ASP A 30 -9.04 -4.30 -11.82
N ASP A 31 -9.98 -3.41 -12.16
CA ASP A 31 -9.73 -2.25 -13.04
C ASP A 31 -9.15 -1.02 -12.30
N ARG A 32 -8.73 -1.17 -11.04
CA ARG A 32 -8.25 -0.04 -10.22
C ARG A 32 -6.75 -0.10 -9.98
N ASN A 33 -6.09 1.02 -10.27
CA ASN A 33 -4.70 1.29 -9.91
C ASN A 33 -4.62 2.24 -8.71
N TYR A 34 -3.63 2.03 -7.83
CA TYR A 34 -3.41 2.88 -6.66
C TYR A 34 -1.91 3.03 -6.32
N PRO A 35 -1.38 4.26 -6.22
CA PRO A 35 0.01 4.51 -5.83
C PRO A 35 0.20 4.44 -4.31
N VAL A 36 1.29 3.81 -3.86
CA VAL A 36 1.64 3.67 -2.45
C VAL A 36 3.13 4.01 -2.24
N PRO A 37 3.46 4.93 -1.33
CA PRO A 37 4.86 5.30 -1.06
C PRO A 37 5.58 4.20 -0.26
N PHE A 38 6.82 3.94 -0.67
CA PHE A 38 7.72 2.98 -0.06
C PHE A 38 8.98 3.64 0.51
N HIS A 39 9.16 3.55 1.82
CA HIS A 39 10.32 4.06 2.54
C HIS A 39 10.97 2.98 3.43
N GLY A 40 10.85 1.71 3.02
CA GLY A 40 11.49 0.58 3.68
C GLY A 40 10.98 0.33 5.10
N SER A 41 11.86 0.52 6.08
CA SER A 41 11.59 0.32 7.50
C SER A 41 11.01 1.56 8.19
N LYS A 42 10.95 2.71 7.53
CA LYS A 42 10.33 3.93 8.09
C LYS A 42 8.82 3.75 8.24
N GLU A 43 8.26 4.38 9.25
CA GLU A 43 6.82 4.38 9.47
C GLU A 43 6.08 5.22 8.43
N VAL A 44 4.87 4.78 8.08
CA VAL A 44 3.93 5.57 7.29
C VAL A 44 3.20 6.52 8.23
N GLY A 45 3.14 7.80 7.90
CA GLY A 45 2.38 8.77 8.68
C GLY A 45 0.93 8.32 8.87
N LYS A 46 0.38 8.49 10.08
CA LYS A 46 -0.88 7.84 10.48
C LYS A 46 -2.07 8.21 9.59
N GLY A 47 -2.17 9.46 9.16
CA GLY A 47 -3.22 9.91 8.23
C GLY A 47 -3.14 9.22 6.87
N LEU A 48 -1.93 9.07 6.33
CA LEU A 48 -1.69 8.38 5.07
C LEU A 48 -1.97 6.88 5.19
N GLU A 49 -1.54 6.25 6.30
CA GLU A 49 -1.85 4.85 6.60
C GLU A 49 -3.37 4.61 6.59
N MET A 50 -4.15 5.44 7.29
CA MET A 50 -5.61 5.31 7.36
C MET A 50 -6.28 5.54 6.00
N LYS A 51 -5.82 6.54 5.25
CA LYS A 51 -6.31 6.82 3.89
C LYS A 51 -6.11 5.61 2.97
N ILE A 52 -4.89 5.06 2.93
CA ILE A 52 -4.55 3.90 2.09
C ILE A 52 -5.39 2.69 2.47
N LYS A 53 -5.49 2.37 3.78
CA LYS A 53 -6.30 1.24 4.25
C LYS A 53 -7.77 1.36 3.86
N LYS A 54 -8.36 2.56 4.01
CA LYS A 54 -9.75 2.83 3.64
C LYS A 54 -9.95 2.70 2.13
N GLU A 55 -9.11 3.37 1.33
CA GLU A 55 -9.27 3.41 -0.11
C GLU A 55 -9.03 2.06 -0.78
N MET A 56 -8.06 1.31 -0.27
CA MET A 56 -7.71 -0.02 -0.79
C MET A 56 -8.50 -1.16 -0.15
N LYS A 57 -9.47 -0.85 0.74
CA LYS A 57 -10.32 -1.81 1.47
C LYS A 57 -9.50 -2.92 2.15
N LEU A 58 -8.43 -2.55 2.85
CA LEU A 58 -7.57 -3.51 3.54
C LEU A 58 -8.23 -3.96 4.84
N ILE A 59 -8.38 -5.28 5.04
CA ILE A 59 -8.92 -5.83 6.28
C ILE A 59 -7.97 -5.48 7.43
N LEU A 60 -8.53 -4.90 8.49
CA LEU A 60 -7.90 -4.80 9.80
C LEU A 60 -8.43 -5.97 10.62
N TYR A 61 -7.58 -6.98 10.88
CA TYR A 61 -7.85 -7.98 11.90
C TYR A 61 -7.56 -7.39 13.28
#